data_AF-A0A502C8X3-F1
#
_entry.id   AF-A0A502C8X3-F1
#
_cell.length_a   1.000
_cell.length_b   1.000
_cell.length_c   1.000
_cell.angle_alpha   90.00
_cell.angle_beta   90.00
_cell.angle_gamma   90.00
#
_symmetry.space_group_name_H-M   'P 1'
#
loop_
_entity.id
_entity.type
_entity.pdbx_description
1 polymer ?
#
loop_
_entity_poly.entity_id
_entity_poly.type
_entity_poly.pdbx_seq_one_letter_code
_entity_poly.pdbx_strand_id
1 'polypeptide(L)'
;MLEHLAILDRRHMLRATMAAGVAAGVAGCARIVPQGLGLALTPSPLTDAPVLNFALNLEYLEAEYYARGVTGTGLSSEMLGPKPGAITGGRQVTFQTPFVREFMAEIADDERHHVGFLRKAIKGKLLVEMSCPAIDFTAAFAPSVNSPGSAPISMRLPMRKASCSARSCSRMSVCRPMLARRNVLRAT
;
A
#
# COMPACT_ATOMS: atom_id res chain seq x y z
N MET A 1 -28.60 -36.34 -15.51
CA MET A 1 -27.39 -36.76 -14.76
C MET A 1 -26.13 -36.50 -15.61
N LEU A 2 -25.91 -35.29 -16.14
CA LEU A 2 -24.72 -34.99 -16.96
C LEU A 2 -24.48 -33.47 -17.05
N GLU A 3 -24.07 -32.80 -15.97
CA GLU A 3 -23.51 -31.42 -16.05
C GLU A 3 -22.37 -31.20 -15.01
N HIS A 4 -21.79 -32.27 -14.46
CA HIS A 4 -20.70 -32.20 -13.47
C HIS A 4 -19.28 -32.08 -14.08
N LEU A 5 -19.15 -31.89 -15.41
CA LEU A 5 -17.88 -32.06 -16.11
C LEU A 5 -17.09 -30.77 -16.40
N ALA A 6 -17.54 -29.60 -15.96
CA ALA A 6 -16.80 -28.34 -16.17
C ALA A 6 -15.74 -28.03 -15.10
N ILE A 7 -15.69 -28.79 -13.99
CA ILE A 7 -14.84 -28.48 -12.82
C ILE A 7 -13.51 -29.23 -12.84
N LEU A 8 -13.37 -30.29 -13.65
CA LEU A 8 -12.17 -31.15 -13.66
C LEU A 8 -11.03 -30.67 -14.57
N ASP A 9 -11.22 -29.62 -15.36
CA ASP A 9 -10.22 -29.26 -16.38
C ASP A 9 -9.12 -28.29 -15.84
N ARG A 10 -9.50 -27.34 -14.97
CA ARG A 10 -8.57 -26.28 -14.51
C ARG A 10 -7.44 -26.78 -13.61
N ARG A 11 -7.72 -27.77 -12.74
CA ARG A 11 -6.74 -28.29 -11.76
C ARG A 11 -5.79 -29.33 -12.35
N HIS A 12 -6.19 -30.04 -13.39
CA HIS A 12 -5.31 -30.95 -14.13
C HIS A 12 -4.42 -30.20 -15.11
N MET A 13 -4.92 -29.13 -15.73
CA MET A 13 -4.12 -28.26 -16.61
C MET A 13 -2.99 -27.52 -15.85
N LEU A 14 -3.24 -27.09 -14.60
CA LEU A 14 -2.21 -26.51 -13.71
C LEU A 14 -1.16 -27.55 -13.23
N ARG A 15 -1.54 -28.83 -13.16
CA ARG A 15 -0.60 -29.91 -12.82
C ARG A 15 0.23 -30.37 -14.03
N ALA A 16 -0.36 -30.42 -15.22
CA ALA A 16 0.33 -30.76 -16.46
C ALA A 16 1.38 -29.70 -16.85
N THR A 17 1.10 -28.42 -16.59
CA THR A 17 2.04 -27.30 -16.84
C THR A 17 3.20 -27.27 -15.85
N MET A 18 2.97 -27.61 -14.57
CA MET A 18 4.05 -27.76 -13.59
C MET A 18 4.95 -28.98 -13.85
N ALA A 19 4.40 -30.08 -14.39
CA ALA A 19 5.18 -31.29 -14.69
C ALA A 19 6.11 -31.15 -15.90
N ALA A 20 5.81 -30.25 -16.85
CA ALA A 20 6.67 -29.98 -18.00
C ALA A 20 7.78 -28.95 -17.73
N GLY A 21 7.66 -28.14 -16.66
CA GLY A 21 8.61 -27.06 -16.33
C GLY A 21 9.83 -27.49 -15.50
N VAL A 22 9.84 -28.70 -14.93
CA VAL A 22 10.91 -29.15 -14.00
C VAL A 22 12.07 -29.87 -14.71
N ALA A 23 11.99 -30.10 -16.03
CA ALA A 23 13.02 -30.83 -16.80
C ALA A 23 13.96 -29.95 -17.64
N ALA A 24 13.90 -28.62 -17.55
CA ALA A 24 14.82 -27.72 -18.23
C ALA A 24 15.50 -26.78 -17.22
N GLY A 25 16.66 -27.20 -16.73
CA GLY A 25 17.52 -26.36 -15.91
C GLY A 25 17.94 -25.08 -16.64
N VAL A 26 17.86 -23.96 -15.92
CA VAL A 26 18.73 -22.78 -15.99
C VAL A 26 19.20 -22.32 -17.38
N ALA A 27 18.28 -21.95 -18.27
CA ALA A 27 18.46 -20.90 -19.29
C ALA A 27 17.22 -20.83 -20.21
N GLY A 28 16.52 -19.70 -20.25
CA GLY A 28 15.58 -19.42 -21.33
C GLY A 28 14.15 -19.07 -20.91
N CYS A 29 13.97 -18.03 -20.10
CA CYS A 29 12.73 -17.25 -20.18
C CYS A 29 12.84 -16.28 -21.36
N ALA A 30 12.77 -16.82 -22.58
CA ALA A 30 12.55 -16.03 -23.78
C ALA A 30 11.56 -16.77 -24.66
N ARG A 31 10.52 -16.05 -25.10
CA ARG A 31 9.40 -16.46 -25.98
C ARG A 31 8.24 -17.04 -25.16
N ILE A 32 7.14 -16.31 -24.96
CA ILE A 32 6.21 -15.82 -25.99
C ILE A 32 5.70 -14.41 -25.62
N VAL A 33 6.00 -13.40 -26.45
CA VAL A 33 5.26 -12.12 -26.49
C VAL A 33 4.97 -11.83 -27.97
N PRO A 34 3.72 -11.57 -28.38
CA PRO A 34 3.40 -11.18 -29.75
C PRO A 34 4.14 -9.89 -30.12
N GLN A 35 4.86 -9.93 -31.24
CA GLN A 35 5.61 -8.81 -31.78
C GLN A 35 4.61 -7.78 -32.33
N GLY A 36 4.44 -6.64 -31.67
CA GLY A 36 3.49 -5.61 -32.10
C GLY A 36 3.65 -4.23 -31.46
N LEU A 37 4.22 -4.13 -30.26
CA LEU A 37 4.73 -2.88 -29.71
C LEU A 37 6.23 -3.06 -29.44
N GLY A 38 7.06 -2.34 -30.18
CA GLY A 38 8.53 -2.41 -30.13
C GLY A 38 9.16 -1.88 -28.83
N LEU A 39 8.71 -2.33 -27.67
CA LEU A 39 9.51 -2.30 -26.43
C LEU A 39 9.99 -3.72 -26.16
N ALA A 40 11.06 -4.11 -26.85
CA ALA A 40 11.86 -5.25 -26.42
C ALA A 40 12.60 -4.85 -25.13
N LEU A 41 11.96 -5.00 -23.98
CA LEU A 41 12.65 -5.03 -22.70
C LEU A 41 13.43 -6.35 -22.65
N THR A 42 14.63 -6.34 -23.25
CA THR A 42 15.61 -7.37 -22.95
C THR A 42 15.86 -7.31 -21.44
N PRO A 43 15.74 -8.43 -20.69
CA PRO A 43 16.13 -8.46 -19.29
C PRO A 43 17.63 -8.22 -19.25
N SER A 44 18.02 -6.95 -19.17
CA SER A 44 19.39 -6.57 -18.94
C SER A 44 19.69 -7.01 -17.50
N PRO A 45 20.79 -7.73 -17.26
CA PRO A 45 21.27 -7.90 -15.88
C PRO A 45 21.32 -6.52 -15.25
N LEU A 46 21.10 -6.41 -13.93
CA LEU A 46 21.09 -5.16 -13.15
C LEU A 46 22.39 -4.32 -13.37
N THR A 47 22.53 -3.69 -14.54
CA THR A 47 23.71 -2.97 -15.05
C THR A 47 23.38 -1.52 -15.30
N ASP A 48 22.10 -1.17 -15.22
CA ASP A 48 21.63 0.19 -15.44
C ASP A 48 21.78 0.96 -14.12
N ALA A 49 23.03 1.30 -13.78
CA ALA A 49 23.36 2.18 -12.68
C ALA A 49 22.49 3.45 -12.62
N PRO A 50 22.11 4.09 -13.74
CA PRO A 50 21.15 5.20 -13.72
C PRO A 50 19.76 4.81 -13.23
N VAL A 51 19.27 3.63 -13.61
CA VAL A 51 17.95 3.12 -13.17
C VAL A 51 17.98 2.79 -11.68
N LEU A 52 19.05 2.16 -11.19
CA LEU A 52 19.22 1.89 -9.76
C LEU A 52 19.35 3.17 -8.93
N ASN A 53 20.04 4.19 -9.45
CA ASN A 53 20.13 5.50 -8.80
C ASN A 53 18.74 6.16 -8.71
N PHE A 54 18.00 6.15 -9.82
CA PHE A 54 16.64 6.67 -9.86
C PHE A 54 15.72 5.94 -8.88
N ALA A 55 15.75 4.61 -8.90
CA ALA A 55 14.98 3.78 -7.97
C ALA A 55 15.34 4.12 -6.51
N LEU A 56 16.62 4.15 -6.15
CA LEU A 56 17.02 4.48 -4.77
C LEU A 56 16.58 5.89 -4.35
N ASN A 57 16.63 6.87 -5.24
CA ASN A 57 16.14 8.22 -4.95
C ASN A 57 14.63 8.25 -4.71
N LEU A 58 13.85 7.45 -5.46
CA LEU A 58 12.41 7.28 -5.22
C LEU A 58 12.17 6.62 -3.87
N GLU A 59 12.87 5.53 -3.55
CA GLU A 59 12.71 4.85 -2.27
C GLU A 59 13.02 5.79 -1.08
N TYR A 60 14.03 6.66 -1.19
CA TYR A 60 14.28 7.66 -0.15
C TYR A 60 13.12 8.63 0.04
N LEU A 61 12.54 9.11 -1.06
CA LEU A 61 11.40 10.02 -1.02
C LEU A 61 10.20 9.37 -0.35
N GLU A 62 9.87 8.15 -0.75
CA GLU A 62 8.71 7.40 -0.26
C GLU A 62 8.91 6.98 1.21
N ALA A 63 10.08 6.44 1.56
CA ALA A 63 10.37 6.01 2.92
C ALA A 63 10.38 7.19 3.90
N GLU A 64 10.96 8.34 3.53
CA GLU A 64 10.88 9.56 4.35
C GLU A 64 9.46 10.09 4.45
N TYR A 65 8.70 10.07 3.36
CA TYR A 65 7.32 10.53 3.33
C TYR A 65 6.42 9.72 4.26
N TYR A 66 6.43 8.39 4.12
CA TYR A 66 5.60 7.50 4.93
C TYR A 66 6.07 7.44 6.39
N ALA A 67 7.38 7.39 6.65
CA ALA A 67 7.90 7.41 8.02
C ALA A 67 7.48 8.70 8.76
N ARG A 68 7.68 9.87 8.14
CA ARG A 68 7.25 11.14 8.74
C ARG A 68 5.74 11.21 8.90
N GLY A 69 4.97 10.65 7.97
CA GLY A 69 3.52 10.56 8.06
C GLY A 69 3.04 9.70 9.24
N VAL A 70 3.71 8.58 9.52
CA VAL A 70 3.29 7.62 10.56
C VAL A 70 3.84 7.97 11.94
N THR A 71 5.12 8.31 12.06
CA THR A 71 5.81 8.52 13.34
C THR A 71 6.21 9.97 13.60
N GLY A 72 6.20 10.82 12.58
CA GLY A 72 6.75 12.19 12.66
C GLY A 72 8.26 12.27 12.52
N THR A 73 8.95 11.14 12.38
CA THR A 73 10.40 11.05 12.23
C THR A 73 10.74 10.41 10.90
N GLY A 74 11.89 10.79 10.32
CA GLY A 74 12.41 10.19 9.10
C GLY A 74 13.13 8.86 9.33
N LEU A 75 13.89 8.46 8.31
CA LEU A 75 14.82 7.34 8.38
C LEU A 75 15.94 7.60 9.38
N SER A 76 16.58 6.53 9.84
CA SER A 76 17.77 6.64 10.67
C SER A 76 18.97 7.13 9.84
N SER A 77 19.92 7.81 10.48
CA SER A 77 21.10 8.39 9.82
C SER A 77 21.90 7.38 9.00
N GLU A 78 21.93 6.12 9.44
CA GLU A 78 22.68 5.04 8.81
C GLU A 78 22.09 4.65 7.46
N MET A 79 20.78 4.85 7.28
CA MET A 79 20.09 4.55 6.03
C MET A 79 20.25 5.65 4.98
N LEU A 80 20.61 6.87 5.38
CA LEU A 80 20.69 8.03 4.48
C LEU A 80 22.02 8.11 3.71
N GLY A 81 23.03 7.35 4.11
CA GLY A 81 24.33 7.30 3.44
C GLY A 81 25.34 8.33 3.94
N PRO A 82 26.56 8.34 3.36
CA PRO A 82 27.69 9.07 3.92
C PRO A 82 27.56 10.60 3.88
N LYS A 83 26.80 11.15 2.93
CA LYS A 83 26.63 12.60 2.74
C LYS A 83 25.18 12.94 2.37
N PRO A 84 24.23 12.77 3.29
CA PRO A 84 22.83 13.00 2.97
C PRO A 84 22.54 14.51 2.83
N GLY A 85 21.63 14.83 1.91
CA GLY A 85 21.09 16.17 1.78
C GLY A 85 20.17 16.52 2.96
N ALA A 86 19.84 17.81 3.09
CA ALA A 86 18.90 18.26 4.11
C ALA A 86 17.48 17.75 3.78
N ILE A 87 16.83 17.17 4.78
CA ILE A 87 15.43 16.75 4.68
C ILE A 87 14.61 17.69 5.54
N THR A 88 13.70 18.43 4.92
CA THR A 88 12.93 19.50 5.56
C THR A 88 11.43 19.27 5.42
N GLY A 89 10.69 19.72 6.43
CA GLY A 89 9.24 19.52 6.48
C GLY A 89 8.82 18.09 6.80
N GLY A 90 7.57 17.80 6.45
CA GLY A 90 6.88 16.57 6.83
C GLY A 90 6.35 16.65 8.26
N ARG A 91 5.14 16.12 8.47
CA ARG A 91 4.50 16.10 9.78
C ARG A 91 3.74 14.80 9.94
N GLN A 92 3.74 14.29 11.17
CA GLN A 92 2.90 13.16 11.52
C GLN A 92 1.44 13.44 11.20
N VAL A 93 0.82 12.50 10.50
CA VAL A 93 -0.59 12.54 10.12
C VAL A 93 -1.42 12.05 11.30
N THR A 94 -2.51 12.76 11.58
CA THR A 94 -3.54 12.29 12.51
C THR A 94 -4.50 11.37 11.78
N PHE A 95 -4.35 10.07 11.96
CA PHE A 95 -5.22 9.07 11.35
C PHE A 95 -6.59 9.02 12.06
N GLN A 96 -7.66 8.98 11.27
CA GLN A 96 -9.04 8.89 11.80
C GLN A 96 -9.38 7.47 12.26
N THR A 97 -8.75 6.46 11.67
CA THR A 97 -9.00 5.05 11.98
C THR A 97 -7.67 4.33 12.25
N PRO A 98 -7.62 3.42 13.25
CA PRO A 98 -6.42 2.63 13.54
C PRO A 98 -5.98 1.78 12.35
N PHE A 99 -6.92 1.20 11.60
CA PHE A 99 -6.64 0.36 10.43
C PHE A 99 -5.82 1.09 9.37
N VAL A 100 -6.14 2.35 9.05
CA VAL A 100 -5.37 3.12 8.05
C VAL A 100 -3.98 3.45 8.59
N ARG A 101 -3.85 3.73 9.89
CA ARG A 101 -2.52 3.93 10.50
C ARG A 101 -1.66 2.67 10.39
N GLU A 102 -2.22 1.51 10.68
CA GLU A 102 -1.52 0.22 10.60
C GLU A 102 -1.07 -0.07 9.17
N PHE A 103 -1.96 0.10 8.19
CA PHE A 103 -1.61 -0.07 6.78
C PHE A 103 -0.52 0.91 6.31
N MET A 104 -0.56 2.16 6.76
CA MET A 104 0.48 3.15 6.44
C MET A 104 1.80 2.84 7.15
N ALA A 105 1.75 2.25 8.34
CA ALA A 105 2.94 1.78 9.05
C ALA A 105 3.60 0.60 8.34
N GLU A 106 2.80 -0.33 7.80
CA GLU A 106 3.29 -1.43 6.95
C GLU A 106 3.99 -0.90 5.70
N ILE A 107 3.38 0.06 4.99
CA ILE A 107 4.03 0.71 3.84
C ILE A 107 5.33 1.39 4.27
N ALA A 108 5.33 2.14 5.39
CA ALA A 108 6.54 2.80 5.88
C ALA A 108 7.67 1.81 6.23
N ASP A 109 7.32 0.61 6.68
CA ASP A 109 8.27 -0.47 6.94
C ASP A 109 8.79 -1.08 5.63
N ASP A 110 7.91 -1.32 4.65
CA ASP A 110 8.28 -1.85 3.33
C ASP A 110 9.23 -0.92 2.59
N GLU A 111 8.95 0.38 2.54
CA GLU A 111 9.86 1.33 1.86
C GLU A 111 11.22 1.43 2.58
N ARG A 112 11.24 1.26 3.91
CA ARG A 112 12.51 1.13 4.65
C ARG A 112 13.29 -0.10 4.21
N HIS A 113 12.61 -1.23 4.03
CA HIS A 113 13.24 -2.45 3.51
C HIS A 113 13.72 -2.27 2.08
N HIS A 114 12.98 -1.57 1.22
CA HIS A 114 13.37 -1.27 -0.16
C HIS A 114 14.65 -0.42 -0.22
N VAL A 115 14.75 0.65 0.57
CA VAL A 115 16.00 1.43 0.71
C VAL A 115 17.16 0.51 1.10
N GLY A 116 16.97 -0.32 2.13
CA GLY A 116 17.99 -1.27 2.57
C GLY A 116 18.40 -2.28 1.50
N PHE A 117 17.43 -2.79 0.73
CA PHE A 117 17.64 -3.73 -0.37
C PHE A 117 18.42 -3.08 -1.52
N LEU A 118 17.99 -1.91 -2.01
CA LEU A 118 18.66 -1.22 -3.11
C LEU A 118 20.06 -0.77 -2.74
N ARG A 119 20.30 -0.30 -1.51
CA ARG A 119 21.65 0.02 -1.03
C ARG A 119 22.59 -1.18 -1.07
N LYS A 120 22.11 -2.36 -0.65
CA LYS A 120 22.87 -3.61 -0.74
C LYS A 120 23.13 -4.01 -2.20
N ALA A 121 22.12 -3.91 -3.05
CA ALA A 121 22.23 -4.23 -4.48
C ALA A 121 23.24 -3.32 -5.20
N ILE A 122 23.22 -2.01 -4.90
CA ILE A 122 24.14 -1.00 -5.45
C ILE A 122 25.56 -1.22 -4.95
N LYS A 123 25.77 -1.48 -3.65
CA LYS A 123 27.12 -1.76 -3.11
C LYS A 123 27.78 -2.97 -3.77
N GLY A 124 27.00 -3.95 -4.20
CA GLY A 124 27.51 -5.11 -4.95
C GLY A 124 27.87 -4.82 -6.43
N LYS A 125 27.55 -3.63 -6.94
CA LYS A 125 27.61 -3.29 -8.37
C LYS A 125 28.37 -2.02 -8.70
N LEU A 126 28.32 -1.02 -7.81
CA LEU A 126 28.97 0.27 -7.95
C LEU A 126 30.04 0.44 -6.87
N LEU A 127 31.12 1.11 -7.24
CA LEU A 127 32.21 1.49 -6.33
C LEU A 127 31.85 2.69 -5.43
N VAL A 128 30.76 3.40 -5.75
CA VAL A 128 30.33 4.62 -5.05
C VAL A 128 28.99 4.38 -4.38
N GLU A 129 28.95 4.65 -3.07
CA GLU A 129 27.72 4.59 -2.28
C GLU A 129 26.89 5.87 -2.49
N MET A 130 25.60 5.69 -2.79
CA MET A 130 24.66 6.78 -3.01
C MET A 130 24.06 7.25 -1.68
N SER A 131 23.93 8.57 -1.52
CA SER A 131 23.33 9.20 -0.34
C SER A 131 21.96 9.77 -0.69
N CYS A 132 21.09 9.85 0.31
CA CYS A 132 19.79 10.50 0.19
C CYS A 132 19.96 11.94 -0.29
N PRO A 133 19.26 12.37 -1.35
CA PRO A 133 19.30 13.76 -1.81
C PRO A 133 18.63 14.70 -0.80
N ALA A 134 18.72 16.02 -1.04
CA ALA A 134 17.92 16.97 -0.28
C ALA A 134 16.44 16.81 -0.66
N ILE A 135 15.56 16.77 0.34
CA ILE A 135 14.11 16.59 0.15
C ILE A 135 13.39 17.69 0.93
N ASP A 136 12.49 18.41 0.26
CA ASP A 136 11.66 19.45 0.87
C ASP A 136 10.18 19.10 0.76
N PHE A 137 9.62 18.64 1.88
CA PHE A 137 8.19 18.35 2.01
C PHE A 137 7.36 19.60 2.34
N THR A 138 7.99 20.71 2.73
CA THR A 138 7.30 21.97 3.02
C THR A 138 6.76 22.58 1.74
N ALA A 139 7.60 22.67 0.70
CA ALA A 139 7.20 23.18 -0.60
C ALA A 139 6.21 22.25 -1.30
N ALA A 140 6.39 20.94 -1.18
CA ALA A 140 5.56 19.93 -1.86
C ALA A 140 4.10 19.89 -1.36
N PHE A 141 3.87 20.21 -0.08
CA PHE A 141 2.55 20.19 0.55
C PHE A 141 2.11 21.56 1.08
N ALA A 142 2.77 22.64 0.63
CA ALA A 142 2.31 23.99 0.91
C ALA A 142 0.84 24.10 0.51
N PRO A 143 -0.06 24.57 1.40
CA PRO A 143 -1.45 24.74 1.03
C PRO A 143 -1.49 25.66 -0.18
N SER A 144 -2.04 25.16 -1.29
CA SER A 144 -2.31 26.00 -2.44
C SER A 144 -3.15 27.17 -1.92
N VAL A 145 -2.62 28.39 -2.02
CA VAL A 145 -3.27 29.62 -1.57
C VAL A 145 -4.66 29.82 -2.22
N ASN A 146 -5.00 29.01 -3.22
CA ASN A 146 -6.26 29.03 -3.95
C ASN A 146 -7.14 27.77 -3.76
N SER A 147 -6.88 26.90 -2.77
CA SER A 147 -7.72 25.71 -2.55
C SER A 147 -8.48 25.82 -1.22
N PRO A 148 -9.82 26.02 -1.23
CA PRO A 148 -10.65 25.94 -0.04
C PRO A 148 -10.81 24.46 0.31
N GLY A 149 -9.80 23.86 0.95
CA GLY A 149 -9.74 22.41 1.06
C GLY A 149 -8.64 21.85 1.94
N SER A 150 -8.12 22.60 2.93
CA SER A 150 -7.38 22.01 4.05
C SER A 150 -8.33 21.63 5.19
N ALA A 151 -9.39 20.88 4.86
CA ALA A 151 -10.14 20.13 5.86
C ALA A 151 -9.48 18.75 5.99
N PRO A 152 -9.49 18.11 7.17
CA PRO A 152 -8.98 16.74 7.28
C PRO A 152 -9.71 15.88 6.25
N ILE A 153 -8.97 15.06 5.48
CA ILE A 153 -9.52 14.11 4.52
C ILE A 153 -10.40 13.13 5.30
N SER A 154 -11.66 13.50 5.51
CA SER A 154 -12.69 12.63 6.03
C SER A 154 -13.31 11.99 4.80
N MET A 155 -12.72 10.87 4.37
CA MET A 155 -13.33 10.00 3.38
C MET A 155 -14.53 9.32 4.03
N ARG A 156 -15.60 10.09 4.24
CA ARG A 156 -16.90 9.58 4.65
C ARG A 156 -17.53 9.00 3.39
N LEU A 157 -17.23 7.73 3.12
CA LEU A 157 -17.99 6.94 2.15
C LEU A 157 -19.48 7.13 2.46
N PRO A 158 -20.32 7.51 1.48
CA PRO A 158 -21.75 7.54 1.68
C PRO A 158 -22.25 6.10 1.77
N MET A 159 -22.15 5.49 2.95
CA MET A 159 -22.97 4.35 3.32
C MET A 159 -24.42 4.86 3.38
N ARG A 160 -25.08 4.92 2.22
CA ARG A 160 -26.53 5.02 2.14
C ARG A 160 -27.05 3.76 2.81
N LYS A 161 -27.52 3.90 4.06
CA LYS A 161 -28.43 2.91 4.65
C LYS A 161 -29.59 2.77 3.68
N ALA A 162 -29.68 1.64 2.99
CA ALA A 162 -30.93 1.21 2.38
C ALA A 162 -31.90 0.98 3.54
N SER A 163 -32.65 2.02 3.91
CA SER A 163 -33.82 1.89 4.75
C SER A 163 -34.87 1.20 3.90
N CYS A 164 -35.02 -0.11 4.10
CA CYS A 164 -36.22 -0.81 3.68
C CYS A 164 -37.38 -0.18 4.49
N SER A 165 -38.23 0.56 3.79
CA SER A 165 -39.39 1.25 4.34
C SER A 165 -40.38 0.24 4.89
N ALA A 166 -40.45 0.10 6.22
CA ALA A 166 -41.46 -0.67 6.94
C ALA A 166 -42.84 0.02 6.94
N ARG A 167 -43.23 0.67 5.84
CA ARG A 167 -44.49 1.39 5.67
C ARG A 167 -45.55 0.57 4.92
N SER A 168 -45.47 -0.76 5.01
CA SER A 168 -46.51 -1.67 4.53
C SER A 168 -46.57 -2.94 5.37
N CYS A 169 -46.88 -2.79 6.66
CA CYS A 169 -47.50 -3.88 7.43
C CYS A 169 -48.29 -3.29 8.60
N SER A 170 -49.20 -2.35 8.29
CA SER A 170 -50.17 -1.82 9.24
C SER A 170 -51.49 -2.57 9.05
N ARG A 171 -51.56 -3.83 9.50
CA ARG A 171 -52.83 -4.54 9.72
C ARG A 171 -52.65 -5.78 10.58
N MET A 172 -52.61 -5.61 11.91
CA MET A 172 -53.44 -6.38 12.85
C MET A 172 -53.14 -5.94 14.28
N SER A 173 -54.15 -5.30 14.87
CA SER A 173 -54.51 -5.25 16.29
C SER A 173 -53.79 -6.29 17.17
N VAL A 174 -53.02 -5.84 18.17
CA VAL A 174 -53.23 -6.15 19.60
C VAL A 174 -52.53 -5.07 20.43
N CYS A 175 -53.31 -4.22 21.10
CA CYS A 175 -52.88 -3.40 22.23
C CYS A 175 -52.64 -4.29 23.47
N ARG A 176 -51.47 -4.17 24.12
CA ARG A 176 -51.36 -4.06 25.58
C ARG A 176 -49.94 -3.69 26.03
N PRO A 177 -49.74 -2.59 26.77
CA PRO A 177 -48.51 -2.33 27.50
C PRO A 177 -48.69 -2.75 28.96
N MET A 178 -47.86 -3.68 29.45
CA MET A 178 -47.73 -3.91 30.89
C MET A 178 -46.37 -4.57 31.17
N LEU A 179 -45.37 -3.78 31.54
CA LEU A 179 -44.65 -3.99 32.79
C LEU A 179 -43.69 -2.82 33.05
N ALA A 180 -44.06 -2.03 34.04
CA ALA A 180 -43.15 -1.18 34.77
C ALA A 180 -42.17 -2.04 35.57
N ARG A 181 -40.90 -1.61 35.65
CA ARG A 181 -40.06 -1.75 36.85
C ARG A 181 -38.95 -0.70 36.80
N ARG A 182 -39.27 0.47 37.37
CA ARG A 182 -38.26 1.32 38.01
C ARG A 182 -37.95 0.71 39.37
N ASN A 183 -36.69 0.52 39.72
CA ASN A 183 -36.20 0.97 41.02
C ASN A 183 -34.68 1.10 41.02
N VAL A 184 -34.29 2.36 40.95
CA VAL A 184 -33.05 2.91 41.51
C VAL A 184 -33.23 2.89 43.03
N LEU A 185 -32.22 2.46 43.78
CA LEU A 185 -31.77 3.13 45.02
C LEU A 185 -30.45 2.55 45.54
N ARG A 186 -29.48 3.46 45.63
CA ARG A 186 -28.24 3.48 46.42
C ARG A 186 -28.60 3.46 47.92
N ALA A 187 -27.91 2.70 48.77
CA ALA A 187 -26.68 3.01 49.53
C ALA A 187 -26.97 3.50 50.97
N THR A 188 -26.12 2.98 51.88
CA THR A 188 -25.83 3.34 53.28
C THR A 188 -26.93 3.18 54.31
#